data_AF-A0A6P0MN26-F1
#
_entry.id   AF-A0A6P0MN26-F1
#
_cell.length_a   1.000
_cell.length_b   1.000
_cell.length_c   1.000
_cell.angle_alpha   90.00
_cell.angle_beta   90.00
_cell.angle_gamma   90.00
#
_symmetry.space_group_name_H-M   'P 1'
#
loop_
_entity.id
_entity.type
_entity.pdbx_description
1 polymer ?
#
loop_
_entity_poly.entity_id
_entity_poly.type
_entity_poly.pdbx_seq_one_letter_code
_entity_poly.pdbx_strand_id
1 'polypeptide(L)'
;MPKLTLQVRTRQNLLELLAKGESAAWIVAEDKVHRITHIQVVNFDGTQMIEGLFDRNTSFRREDGRLVVKFLDAHIVNCNIQFDGQNPVRYIY
;
A
#
# COMPACT_ATOMS: atom_id res chain seq x y z
N MET A 1 18.69 -5.60 2.10
CA MET A 1 18.25 -4.46 1.27
C MET A 1 17.69 -3.39 2.18
N PRO A 2 17.87 -2.09 1.90
CA PRO A 2 17.23 -1.04 2.68
C PRO A 2 15.71 -1.17 2.59
N LYS A 3 15.02 -0.95 3.72
CA LYS A 3 13.57 -0.96 3.76
C LYS A 3 13.04 0.14 2.84
N LEU A 4 12.10 -0.22 1.98
CA LEU A 4 11.31 0.73 1.21
C LEU A 4 9.85 0.36 1.39
N THR A 5 9.09 1.31 1.93
CA THR A 5 7.67 1.14 2.21
C THR A 5 6.88 1.93 1.18
N LEU A 6 6.01 1.24 0.44
CA LEU A 6 4.99 1.90 -0.36
C LEU A 6 3.86 2.28 0.59
N GLN A 7 3.56 3.57 0.73
CA GLN A 7 2.44 4.05 1.55
C GLN A 7 1.36 4.59 0.62
N VAL A 8 0.14 4.08 0.77
CA VAL A 8 -1.02 4.48 -0.03
C VAL A 8 -2.19 4.92 0.83
N ARG A 9 -3.04 5.82 0.33
CA ARG A 9 -4.27 6.29 1.00
C ARG A 9 -5.50 5.79 0.29
N THR A 10 -6.43 5.16 1.01
CA THR A 10 -7.65 4.59 0.44
C THR A 10 -8.92 5.11 1.13
N ARG A 11 -10.03 5.14 0.38
CA ARG A 11 -11.39 5.32 0.92
C ARG A 11 -12.11 3.99 1.16
N GLN A 12 -11.50 2.87 0.75
CA GLN A 12 -12.05 1.54 0.97
C GLN A 12 -11.88 1.13 2.43
N ASN A 13 -12.73 0.21 2.87
CA ASN A 13 -12.69 -0.32 4.23
C ASN A 13 -11.41 -1.15 4.45
N LEU A 14 -10.63 -0.84 5.48
CA LEU A 14 -9.37 -1.54 5.76
C LEU A 14 -9.56 -3.01 6.14
N LEU A 15 -10.64 -3.38 6.83
CA LEU A 15 -10.91 -4.77 7.19
C LEU A 15 -11.18 -5.63 5.96
N GLU A 16 -11.92 -5.09 4.98
CA GLU A 16 -12.17 -5.79 3.72
C GLU A 16 -10.90 -5.99 2.91
N LEU A 17 -10.04 -4.97 2.86
CA LEU A 17 -8.74 -5.08 2.17
C LEU A 17 -7.82 -6.07 2.86
N LEU A 18 -7.77 -6.04 4.20
CA LEU A 18 -6.99 -6.98 4.98
C LEU A 18 -7.46 -8.42 4.74
N ALA A 19 -8.77 -8.67 4.75
CA ALA A 19 -9.35 -9.99 4.49
C ALA A 19 -9.05 -10.52 3.07
N LYS A 20 -8.93 -9.63 2.08
CA LYS A 20 -8.55 -9.98 0.70
C LYS A 20 -7.03 -10.12 0.50
N GLY A 21 -6.23 -9.63 1.45
CA GLY A 21 -4.77 -9.59 1.33
C GLY A 21 -4.26 -8.67 0.21
N GLU A 22 -5.06 -7.69 -0.23
CA GLU A 22 -4.70 -6.78 -1.32
C GLU A 22 -5.22 -5.37 -1.11
N SER A 23 -4.53 -4.39 -1.66
CA SER A 23 -5.03 -3.02 -1.79
C SER A 23 -5.82 -2.82 -3.07
N ALA A 24 -6.35 -1.60 -3.27
CA ALA A 24 -6.75 -1.13 -4.60
C ALA A 24 -5.56 -1.09 -5.58
N ALA A 25 -5.81 -0.62 -6.81
CA ALA A 25 -4.79 -0.47 -7.83
C ALA A 25 -4.19 0.95 -7.84
N TRP A 26 -2.86 1.06 -7.80
CA TRP A 26 -2.13 2.32 -7.65
C TRP A 26 -1.14 2.57 -8.79
N ILE A 27 -0.87 3.85 -9.07
CA ILE A 27 0.22 4.24 -9.98
C ILE A 27 1.52 4.12 -9.20
N VAL A 28 2.26 3.03 -9.43
CA VAL A 28 3.56 2.73 -8.81
C VAL A 28 4.62 2.68 -9.90
N ALA A 29 5.74 3.36 -9.68
CA ALA A 29 6.85 3.45 -10.62
C ALA A 29 7.52 2.08 -10.75
N GLU A 30 7.72 1.61 -11.97
CA GLU A 30 8.17 0.25 -12.26
C GLU A 30 9.56 -0.04 -11.70
N ASP A 31 10.48 0.92 -11.79
CA ASP A 31 11.83 0.84 -11.22
C ASP A 31 11.81 0.68 -9.68
N LYS A 32 10.77 1.20 -9.02
CA LYS A 32 10.60 1.10 -7.56
C LYS A 32 10.01 -0.23 -7.13
N VAL A 33 9.20 -0.91 -7.95
CA VAL A 33 8.56 -2.18 -7.57
C VAL A 33 9.58 -3.22 -7.12
N HIS A 34 10.76 -3.25 -7.75
CA HIS A 34 11.84 -4.17 -7.37
C HIS A 34 12.46 -3.91 -6.00
N ARG A 35 12.22 -2.72 -5.44
CA ARG A 35 12.85 -2.24 -4.20
C ARG A 35 11.86 -2.20 -3.05
N ILE A 36 10.55 -2.22 -3.31
CA ILE A 36 9.52 -2.21 -2.27
C ILE A 36 9.64 -3.51 -1.47
N THR A 37 9.58 -3.37 -0.16
CA THR A 37 9.64 -4.48 0.79
C THR A 37 8.41 -4.53 1.70
N HIS A 38 7.80 -3.38 1.94
CA HIS A 38 6.66 -3.23 2.84
C HIS A 38 5.58 -2.36 2.20
N ILE A 39 4.35 -2.53 2.66
CA ILE A 39 3.20 -1.72 2.27
C ILE A 39 2.56 -1.12 3.53
N GLN A 40 2.06 0.10 3.37
CA GLN A 40 1.15 0.73 4.30
C GLN A 40 -0.09 1.20 3.54
N VAL A 41 -1.28 0.74 3.94
CA VAL A 41 -2.56 1.19 3.36
C VAL A 41 -3.29 1.99 4.43
N VAL A 42 -3.24 3.31 4.33
CA VAL A 42 -3.83 4.24 5.29
C VAL A 42 -5.28 4.51 4.91
N ASN A 43 -6.18 4.52 5.89
CA ASN A 43 -7.53 5.00 5.67
C ASN A 43 -7.53 6.49 5.28
N PHE A 44 -8.64 6.97 4.74
CA PHE A 44 -8.70 8.35 4.26
C PHE A 44 -8.48 9.33 5.41
N ASP A 45 -8.93 9.04 6.63
CA ASP A 45 -8.79 9.97 7.75
C ASP A 45 -7.37 10.02 8.35
N GLY A 46 -6.48 9.11 7.97
CA GLY A 46 -5.11 9.07 8.48
C GLY A 46 -4.96 8.49 9.89
N THR A 47 -6.02 7.87 10.42
CA THR A 47 -6.12 7.39 11.80
C THR A 47 -5.81 5.91 11.96
N GLN A 48 -5.92 5.13 10.89
CA GLN A 48 -5.61 3.71 10.88
C GLN A 48 -4.91 3.32 9.58
N MET A 49 -4.07 2.30 9.65
CA MET A 49 -3.44 1.74 8.46
C MET A 49 -3.30 0.23 8.57
N ILE A 50 -3.33 -0.44 7.42
CA ILE A 50 -2.75 -1.78 7.28
C ILE A 50 -1.24 -1.59 7.13
N GLU A 51 -0.44 -2.34 7.88
CA GLU A 51 0.99 -2.51 7.61
C GLU A 51 1.32 -3.98 7.39
N GLY A 52 2.20 -4.26 6.43
CA GLY A 52 2.57 -5.63 6.09
C GLY A 52 3.75 -5.73 5.12
N LEU A 53 4.13 -6.95 4.77
CA LEU A 53 5.17 -7.25 3.79
C LEU A 53 4.59 -7.15 2.38
N PHE A 54 5.32 -6.53 1.46
CA PHE A 54 4.92 -6.46 0.06
C PHE A 54 5.11 -7.83 -0.60
N ASP A 55 4.01 -8.45 -1.06
CA ASP A 55 4.08 -9.69 -1.82
C ASP A 55 4.21 -9.38 -3.30
N ARG A 56 5.47 -9.33 -3.72
CA ARG A 56 5.83 -9.09 -5.11
C ARG A 56 5.33 -10.17 -6.06
N ASN A 57 5.33 -11.43 -5.61
CA ASN A 57 5.10 -12.57 -6.50
C ASN A 57 3.64 -12.68 -6.92
N THR A 58 2.74 -12.21 -6.05
CA THR A 58 1.29 -12.24 -6.32
C THR A 58 0.73 -10.87 -6.70
N SER A 59 1.47 -9.78 -6.48
CA SER A 59 1.11 -8.45 -6.98
C SER A 59 1.16 -8.39 -8.50
N PHE A 60 0.20 -7.70 -9.11
CA PHE A 60 0.07 -7.66 -10.58
C PHE A 60 -0.40 -6.29 -11.07
N ARG A 61 0.01 -5.95 -12.30
CA ARG A 61 -0.51 -4.77 -12.99
C ARG A 61 -1.79 -5.13 -13.73
N ARG A 62 -2.78 -4.25 -13.63
CA ARG A 62 -3.97 -4.27 -14.48
C ARG A 62 -3.65 -3.72 -15.87
N GLU A 63 -4.59 -3.90 -16.80
CA GLU A 63 -4.49 -3.39 -18.18
C GLU A 63 -4.32 -1.87 -18.25
N ASP A 64 -4.81 -1.13 -17.24
CA ASP A 64 -4.64 0.32 -17.10
C ASP A 64 -3.27 0.75 -16.56
N GLY A 65 -2.34 -0.21 -16.38
CA GLY A 65 -0.99 0.01 -15.88
C GLY A 65 -0.89 0.17 -14.37
N ARG A 66 -2.00 0.20 -13.62
CA ARG A 66 -1.99 0.33 -12.16
C ARG A 66 -1.64 -1.00 -11.48
N LEU A 67 -0.85 -0.92 -10.41
CA LEU A 67 -0.41 -2.08 -9.63
C LEU A 67 -1.41 -2.37 -8.51
N VAL A 68 -2.01 -3.55 -8.53
CA VAL A 68 -2.68 -4.14 -7.37
C VAL A 68 -1.61 -4.67 -6.43
N VAL A 69 -1.58 -4.17 -5.20
CA VAL A 69 -0.55 -4.50 -4.22
C VAL A 69 -1.07 -5.58 -3.29
N LYS A 70 -0.47 -6.77 -3.37
CA LYS A 70 -0.70 -7.88 -2.44
C LYS A 70 0.25 -7.79 -1.27
N PHE A 71 -0.17 -8.34 -0.13
CA PHE A 71 0.64 -8.29 1.08
C PHE A 71 0.47 -9.51 1.99
N LEU A 72 1.51 -9.77 2.76
CA LEU A 72 1.63 -10.87 3.73
C LEU A 72 1.88 -10.31 5.13
N ASP A 73 1.57 -11.11 6.15
CA ASP A 73 1.79 -10.79 7.57
C ASP A 73 1.24 -9.42 7.97
N ALA A 74 0.13 -9.04 7.33
CA ALA A 74 -0.44 -7.73 7.46
C ALA A 74 -1.40 -7.65 8.65
N HIS A 75 -1.45 -6.49 9.29
CA HIS A 75 -2.38 -6.21 10.37
C HIS A 75 -2.74 -4.72 10.39
N ILE A 76 -3.85 -4.39 11.06
CA ILE A 76 -4.29 -2.99 11.21
C ILE A 76 -3.71 -2.42 12.50
N VAL A 77 -3.14 -1.22 12.39
CA VAL A 77 -2.64 -0.43 13.51
C VAL A 77 -3.24 0.97 13.49
N ASN A 78 -3.30 1.60 14.66
CA ASN A 78 -3.62 3.02 14.74
C ASN A 78 -2.41 3.85 14.28
N CYS A 79 -2.68 4.94 13.58
CA CYS A 79 -1.65 5.85 13.10
C CYS A 79 -2.14 7.31 13.19
N ASN A 80 -1.23 8.25 12.91
CA ASN A 80 -1.56 9.65 12.75
C ASN A 80 -0.77 10.19 11.54
N ILE A 81 -1.25 9.89 10.34
CA ILE A 81 -0.57 10.21 9.07
C ILE A 81 -1.38 11.26 8.34
N GLN A 82 -0.75 12.40 8.07
CA GLN A 82 -1.33 13.44 7.23
C GLN A 82 -0.90 13.26 5.78
N PHE A 83 -1.89 13.30 4.88
CA PHE A 83 -1.66 13.32 3.44
C PHE A 83 -1.82 14.74 2.92
N ASP A 84 -0.71 15.36 2.54
CA ASP A 84 -0.66 16.66 1.88
C ASP A 84 -1.01 16.51 0.39
N GLY A 85 -2.12 17.11 -0.02
CA GLY A 85 -2.58 17.11 -1.40
C GLY A 85 -3.36 15.87 -1.84
N GLN A 86 -3.48 15.70 -3.16
CA GLN A 86 -4.30 14.63 -3.76
C GLN A 86 -3.54 13.33 -4.01
N ASN A 87 -2.20 13.32 -3.91
CA ASN A 87 -1.41 12.18 -4.38
C ASN A 87 -1.45 11.04 -3.35
N PRO A 88 -2.13 9.92 -3.65
CA PRO A 88 -2.43 8.90 -2.65
C PRO A 88 -1.30 7.87 -2.51
N VAL A 89 -0.11 8.11 -3.08
CA VAL A 89 1.00 7.15 -3.13
C VAL A 89 2.31 7.83 -2.73
N ARG A 90 3.05 7.24 -1.79
CA ARG A 90 4.31 7.73 -1.24
C ARG A 90 5.31 6.59 -1.09
N TYR A 91 6.61 6.92 -1.15
CA TYR A 91 7.70 5.99 -0.88
C TYR A 91 8.45 6.45 0.36
N ILE A 92 8.42 5.63 1.42
CA ILE A 92 9.09 5.92 2.69
C ILE A 92 10.33 5.03 2.81
N TYR A 93 11.49 5.65 3.01
CA TYR A 93 12.78 5.00 3.22
C TYR A 93 13.06 4.79 4.71
#